data_AF-A0A1B6FZS3-F1
#
_entry.id   AF-A0A1B6FZS3-F1
#
_cell.length_a   1.000
_cell.length_b   1.000
_cell.length_c   1.000
_cell.angle_alpha   90.00
_cell.angle_beta   90.00
_cell.angle_gamma   90.00
#
_symmetry.space_group_name_H-M   'P 1'
#
loop_
_entity.id
_entity.type
_entity.pdbx_description
1 polymer ?
#
loop_
_entity_poly.entity_id
_entity_poly.type
_entity_poly.pdbx_seq_one_letter_code
_entity_poly.pdbx_strand_id
1 'polypeptide(L)'
;MDRALSLTLCLALFMITRCTACNVDQCTRIYNIKMEEEGILGPEASPAFCSVLSAYGHCVHGITRSCRGNLKYHSTVSLLNPLKVRYNCTKHGGGGTHTRPHGVHLPPAPPQAPPQCTFHGRHRFRHCGLFGDPHLKTFHNEYQTCRVSGAWPLIDNPYLAVQVTNDLVLKGSSATATTKVTIIIKGRSTPCTTEKTYEATADAPLPSTFIDGSYRSGPEDGVVIATGAET
;
A
#
# COMPACT_ATOMS: atom_id res chain seq x y z
N MET A 1 35.34 32.06 -36.61
CA MET A 1 34.10 31.43 -36.08
C MET A 1 34.41 30.26 -35.14
N ASP A 2 35.64 29.74 -35.13
CA ASP A 2 36.02 28.50 -34.43
C ASP A 2 36.15 28.61 -32.92
N ARG A 3 36.56 29.79 -32.41
CA ARG A 3 36.69 30.02 -30.95
C ARG A 3 35.34 30.09 -30.24
N ALA A 4 34.33 30.67 -30.90
CA ALA A 4 32.98 30.73 -30.36
C ALA A 4 32.33 29.34 -30.34
N LEU A 5 32.50 28.56 -31.42
CA LEU A 5 32.00 27.19 -31.52
C LEU A 5 32.65 26.26 -30.47
N SER A 6 33.97 26.40 -30.28
CA SER A 6 34.72 25.66 -29.27
C SER A 6 34.31 26.02 -27.84
N LEU A 7 34.08 27.31 -27.53
CA LEU A 7 33.55 27.74 -26.23
C LEU A 7 32.14 27.20 -25.98
N THR A 8 31.25 27.26 -26.99
CA THR A 8 29.88 26.73 -26.85
C THR A 8 29.87 25.22 -26.66
N LEU A 9 30.77 24.48 -27.33
CA LEU A 9 30.90 23.03 -27.17
C LEU A 9 31.46 22.68 -25.79
N CYS A 10 32.45 23.41 -25.28
CA CYS A 10 32.97 23.24 -23.93
C CYS A 10 31.93 23.57 -22.85
N LEU A 11 31.14 24.63 -23.01
CA LEU A 11 30.05 24.97 -22.09
C LEU A 11 28.94 23.91 -22.10
N ALA A 12 28.57 23.40 -23.28
CA ALA A 12 27.61 22.29 -23.40
C ALA A 12 28.13 21.01 -22.72
N LEU A 13 29.40 20.66 -22.92
CA LEU A 13 30.04 19.51 -22.28
C LEU A 13 30.10 19.67 -20.74
N PHE A 14 30.42 20.85 -20.22
CA PHE A 14 30.40 21.16 -18.79
C PHE A 14 29.00 21.05 -18.17
N MET A 15 27.96 21.43 -18.92
CA MET A 15 26.56 21.28 -18.49
C MET A 15 26.12 19.81 -18.49
N ILE A 16 26.63 18.99 -19.43
CA ILE A 16 26.39 17.54 -19.47
C ILE A 16 27.11 16.83 -18.30
N THR A 17 28.28 17.30 -17.86
CA THR A 17 29.04 16.68 -16.75
C THR A 17 28.44 16.94 -15.36
N ARG A 18 27.46 17.84 -15.23
CA ARG A 18 26.76 18.14 -13.97
C ARG A 18 25.46 17.35 -13.77
N CYS A 19 25.17 16.38 -14.64
CA CYS A 19 24.14 15.36 -14.39
C CYS A 19 24.65 14.38 -13.33
N THR A 20 24.54 14.74 -12.05
CA THR A 20 24.57 13.75 -10.99
C THR A 20 23.46 12.73 -11.27
N ALA A 21 23.81 11.45 -11.36
CA ALA A 21 22.82 10.40 -11.63
C ALA A 21 21.80 10.37 -10.49
N CYS A 22 20.51 10.24 -10.82
CA CYS A 22 19.47 10.02 -9.82
C CYS A 22 19.74 8.71 -9.08
N ASN A 23 19.90 8.77 -7.76
CA ASN A 23 20.15 7.58 -6.94
C ASN A 23 19.19 7.53 -5.75
N VAL A 24 17.91 7.28 -6.06
CA VAL A 24 16.87 7.08 -5.04
C VAL A 24 17.06 5.77 -4.26
N ASP A 25 17.69 4.76 -4.88
CA ASP A 25 18.02 3.47 -4.26
C ASP A 25 18.89 3.61 -3.02
N GLN A 26 19.84 4.55 -3.04
CA GLN A 26 20.66 4.85 -1.88
C GLN A 26 19.82 5.32 -0.69
N CYS A 27 18.84 6.21 -0.92
CA CYS A 27 17.93 6.64 0.14
C CYS A 27 17.07 5.48 0.66
N THR A 28 16.58 4.61 -0.23
CA THR A 28 15.79 3.43 0.17
C THR A 28 16.62 2.44 0.98
N ARG A 29 17.89 2.22 0.62
CA ARG A 29 18.81 1.34 1.37
C ARG A 29 19.04 1.86 2.79
N ILE A 30 19.32 3.16 2.94
CA ILE A 30 19.53 3.79 4.24
C ILE A 30 18.26 3.67 5.11
N TYR A 31 17.09 3.88 4.52
CA TYR A 31 15.81 3.69 5.20
C TYR A 31 15.65 2.26 5.74
N ASN A 32 15.90 1.23 4.92
CA ASN A 32 15.76 -0.17 5.34
C ASN A 32 16.72 -0.54 6.48
N ILE A 33 17.99 -0.12 6.39
CA ILE A 33 18.99 -0.37 7.45
C ILE A 33 18.53 0.28 8.76
N LYS A 34 18.03 1.51 8.71
CA LYS A 34 17.55 2.22 9.90
C LYS A 34 16.29 1.61 10.50
N MET A 35 15.40 1.06 9.67
CA MET A 35 14.24 0.31 10.16
C MET A 35 14.65 -0.97 10.90
N GLU A 36 15.68 -1.66 10.42
CA GLU A 36 16.22 -2.88 11.04
C GLU A 36 16.98 -2.58 12.34
N GLU A 37 17.85 -1.56 12.36
CA GLU A 37 18.58 -1.12 13.56
C GLU A 37 17.64 -0.74 14.70
N GLU A 38 16.52 -0.08 14.40
CA GLU A 38 15.50 0.32 15.38
C GLU A 38 14.51 -0.81 15.71
N GLY A 39 14.66 -2.00 15.13
CA GLY A 39 13.78 -3.15 15.36
C GLY A 39 12.33 -2.94 14.89
N ILE A 40 12.13 -2.07 13.90
CA ILE A 40 10.80 -1.70 13.41
C ILE A 40 10.34 -2.75 12.40
N LEU A 41 9.59 -3.74 12.88
CA LEU A 41 9.08 -4.87 12.08
C LEU A 41 8.02 -4.46 11.03
N GLY A 42 7.55 -3.21 11.07
CA GLY A 42 6.63 -2.64 10.10
C GLY A 42 6.29 -1.19 10.45
N PRO A 43 5.64 -0.45 9.54
CA PRO A 43 5.26 0.93 9.81
C PRO A 43 4.13 0.95 10.85
N GLU A 44 4.52 1.04 12.13
CA GLU A 44 3.70 1.38 13.28
C GLU A 44 3.96 2.84 13.67
N ALA A 45 2.97 3.52 14.24
CA ALA A 45 3.13 4.90 14.69
C ALA A 45 4.02 4.94 15.95
N SER A 46 5.34 5.00 15.75
CA SER A 46 6.32 5.15 16.82
C SER A 46 7.22 6.37 16.58
N PRO A 47 7.76 6.99 17.65
CA PRO A 47 8.73 8.07 17.51
C PRO A 47 9.96 7.67 16.68
N ALA A 48 10.42 6.42 16.84
CA ALA A 48 11.51 5.85 16.06
C ALA A 48 11.16 5.78 14.57
N PHE A 49 9.99 5.24 14.22
CA PHE A 49 9.51 5.18 12.84
C PHE A 49 9.39 6.58 12.22
N CYS A 50 8.83 7.54 12.95
CA CYS A 50 8.71 8.91 12.47
C CYS A 50 10.06 9.60 12.26
N SER A 51 11.06 9.31 13.11
CA SER A 51 12.44 9.78 12.92
C SER A 51 13.05 9.22 11.63
N VAL A 52 12.92 7.90 11.42
CA VAL A 52 13.43 7.21 10.23
C VAL A 52 12.72 7.69 8.95
N LEU A 53 11.40 7.84 8.99
CA LEU A 53 10.61 8.36 7.87
C LEU A 53 10.94 9.83 7.54
N SER A 54 11.21 10.65 8.55
CA SER A 54 11.65 12.03 8.37
C SER A 54 13.02 12.10 7.69
N ALA A 55 13.99 11.30 8.15
CA ALA A 55 15.31 11.18 7.56
C ALA A 55 15.26 10.69 6.10
N TYR A 56 14.42 9.71 5.81
CA TYR A 56 14.19 9.23 4.45
C TYR A 56 13.63 10.34 3.55
N GLY A 57 12.64 11.09 4.05
CA GLY A 57 12.08 12.24 3.34
C GLY A 57 13.12 13.33 3.05
N HIS A 58 14.04 13.62 3.98
CA HIS A 58 15.16 14.55 3.74
C HIS A 58 16.12 14.04 2.66
N CYS A 59 16.48 12.76 2.68
CA CYS A 59 17.35 12.16 1.66
C CYS A 59 16.72 12.27 0.26
N VAL A 60 15.45 11.87 0.13
CA VAL A 60 14.71 11.92 -1.14
C VAL A 60 14.58 13.36 -1.62
N HIS A 61 14.26 14.31 -0.74
CA HIS A 61 14.16 15.71 -1.15
C HIS A 61 15.52 16.29 -1.62
N GLY A 62 16.64 15.86 -1.02
CA GLY A 62 17.99 16.27 -1.42
C GLY A 62 18.37 15.90 -2.87
N ILE A 63 17.78 14.84 -3.43
CA ILE A 63 18.06 14.37 -4.79
C ILE A 63 17.04 14.86 -5.84
N THR A 64 16.13 15.77 -5.47
CA THR A 64 15.06 16.28 -6.36
C THR A 64 15.59 16.80 -7.70
N ARG A 65 16.73 17.50 -7.70
CA ARG A 65 17.29 18.12 -8.91
C ARG A 65 17.79 17.09 -9.91
N SER A 66 18.47 16.03 -9.45
CA SER A 66 18.97 14.95 -10.31
C SER A 66 17.87 13.96 -10.72
N CYS A 67 16.76 13.90 -9.97
CA CYS A 67 15.71 12.91 -10.16
C CYS A 67 14.44 13.42 -10.87
N ARG A 68 14.47 14.59 -11.52
CA ARG A 68 13.27 15.21 -12.14
C ARG A 68 12.50 14.31 -13.11
N GLY A 69 13.18 13.43 -13.85
CA GLY A 69 12.58 12.49 -14.80
C GLY A 69 12.48 11.05 -14.30
N ASN A 70 12.79 10.79 -13.02
CA ASN A 70 12.84 9.42 -12.49
C ASN A 70 11.49 9.01 -11.90
N LEU A 71 10.86 7.99 -12.48
CA LEU A 71 9.56 7.49 -12.03
C LEU A 71 9.58 7.00 -10.57
N LYS A 72 10.63 6.27 -10.16
CA LYS A 72 10.76 5.73 -8.80
C LYS A 72 10.87 6.82 -7.75
N TYR A 73 11.56 7.91 -8.05
CA TYR A 73 11.61 9.11 -7.23
C TYR A 73 10.20 9.72 -7.05
N HIS A 74 9.46 9.93 -8.13
CA HIS A 74 8.12 10.52 -8.06
C HIS A 74 7.12 9.64 -7.32
N SER A 75 7.18 8.32 -7.53
CA SER A 75 6.40 7.35 -6.76
C SER A 75 6.75 7.43 -5.27
N THR A 76 8.02 7.53 -4.93
CA THR A 76 8.50 7.65 -3.54
C THR A 76 8.02 8.94 -2.88
N VAL A 77 8.19 10.10 -3.54
CA VAL A 77 7.72 11.40 -3.05
C VAL A 77 6.21 11.40 -2.82
N SER A 78 5.45 10.81 -3.74
CA SER A 78 4.00 10.72 -3.65
C SER A 78 3.53 9.89 -2.44
N LEU A 79 4.35 8.95 -1.97
CA LEU A 79 4.05 8.10 -0.80
C LEU A 79 4.46 8.72 0.54
N LEU A 80 5.51 9.57 0.56
CA LEU A 80 6.06 10.12 1.81
C LEU A 80 5.07 10.97 2.60
N ASN A 81 4.32 11.86 1.94
CA ASN A 81 3.34 12.72 2.63
C ASN A 81 2.15 11.91 3.18
N PRO A 82 1.51 11.01 2.40
CA PRO A 82 0.51 10.09 2.93
C PRO A 82 1.00 9.26 4.11
N LEU A 83 2.25 8.78 4.09
CA LEU A 83 2.84 8.04 5.21
C LEU A 83 2.96 8.91 6.46
N LYS A 84 3.48 10.13 6.34
CA LYS A 84 3.60 11.04 7.49
C LYS A 84 2.25 11.34 8.14
N VAL A 85 1.22 11.56 7.33
CA VAL A 85 -0.15 11.79 7.81
C VAL A 85 -0.71 10.51 8.44
N ARG A 86 -0.57 9.36 7.77
CA ARG A 86 -1.06 8.05 8.25
C ARG A 86 -0.49 7.68 9.62
N TYR A 87 0.75 8.06 9.90
CA TYR A 87 1.45 7.72 11.15
C TYR A 87 1.58 8.88 12.13
N ASN A 88 0.89 9.99 11.91
CA ASN A 88 0.93 11.19 12.77
C ASN A 88 2.37 11.69 13.04
N CYS A 89 3.25 11.55 12.06
CA CYS A 89 4.63 12.01 12.16
C CYS A 89 4.69 13.53 11.95
N THR A 90 4.36 14.27 13.01
CA THR A 90 4.57 15.73 13.06
C THR A 90 6.07 16.03 13.00
N LYS A 91 6.43 17.19 12.43
CA LYS A 91 7.83 17.65 12.34
C LYS A 91 8.38 17.87 13.75
N HIS A 92 8.95 16.85 14.36
CA HIS A 92 9.86 17.04 15.50
C HIS A 92 11.19 17.57 14.96
N GLY A 93 11.26 18.90 14.79
CA GLY A 93 12.51 19.64 14.78
C GLY A 93 13.00 19.79 16.23
N GLY A 94 14.30 19.62 16.45
CA GLY A 94 14.89 19.41 17.77
C GLY A 94 14.88 20.60 18.74
N GLY A 95 15.20 20.26 19.99
CA GLY A 95 15.86 21.13 20.97
C GLY A 95 15.20 22.48 21.25
N GLY A 96 14.20 22.49 22.12
CA GLY A 96 13.70 23.71 22.74
C GLY A 96 12.87 23.36 23.96
N THR A 97 13.44 23.56 25.15
CA THR A 97 12.70 23.65 26.41
C THR A 97 11.64 24.75 26.28
N HIS A 98 10.43 24.37 25.88
CA HIS A 98 9.27 25.22 26.03
C HIS A 98 8.51 24.73 27.25
N THR A 99 8.78 25.44 28.35
CA THR A 99 7.92 25.53 29.53
C THR A 99 6.49 25.66 29.03
N ARG A 100 5.69 24.61 29.25
CA ARG A 100 4.24 24.61 29.04
C ARG A 100 3.66 25.80 29.82
N PRO A 101 3.03 26.81 29.18
CA PRO A 101 2.12 27.67 29.92
C PRO A 101 0.93 26.80 30.28
N HIS A 102 0.63 26.70 31.57
CA HIS A 102 -0.63 26.16 32.05
C HIS A 102 -1.78 26.84 31.29
N GLY A 103 -2.52 26.06 30.51
CA GLY A 103 -3.57 26.55 29.64
C GLY A 103 -4.74 25.57 29.62
N VAL A 104 -5.70 25.86 30.49
CA VAL A 104 -7.14 25.56 30.44
C VAL A 104 -7.52 24.08 30.25
N HIS A 105 -8.07 23.52 31.33
CA HIS A 105 -8.79 22.25 31.34
C HIS A 105 -10.02 22.38 30.43
N LEU A 106 -9.90 21.94 29.18
CA LEU A 106 -11.06 21.66 28.33
C LEU A 106 -11.86 20.52 28.99
N PRO A 107 -13.20 20.62 29.07
CA PRO A 107 -14.02 19.52 29.56
C PRO A 107 -13.71 18.25 28.78
N PRO A 108 -13.75 17.06 29.41
CA PRO A 108 -13.62 15.80 28.70
C PRO A 108 -14.64 15.77 27.56
N ALA A 109 -14.16 15.55 26.34
CA ALA A 109 -15.02 15.37 25.19
C ALA A 109 -16.06 14.29 25.51
N PRO A 110 -17.35 14.48 25.14
CA PRO A 110 -18.36 13.46 25.37
C PRO A 110 -17.90 12.14 24.74
N PRO A 111 -18.29 10.98 25.31
CA PRO A 111 -17.95 9.68 24.74
C PRO A 111 -18.33 9.68 23.26
N GLN A 112 -17.34 9.55 22.37
CA GLN A 112 -17.63 9.45 20.95
C GLN A 112 -18.48 8.19 20.77
N ALA A 113 -19.67 8.35 20.18
CA ALA A 113 -20.50 7.22 19.82
C ALA A 113 -19.66 6.23 19.00
N PRO A 114 -19.83 4.91 19.21
CA PRO A 114 -19.08 3.91 18.46
C PRO A 114 -19.22 4.16 16.95
N PRO A 115 -18.14 4.00 16.17
CA PRO A 115 -18.18 4.24 14.73
C PRO A 115 -19.26 3.36 14.10
N GLN A 116 -20.22 3.99 13.41
CA GLN A 116 -21.22 3.26 12.65
C GLN A 116 -20.54 2.59 11.45
N CYS A 117 -20.52 1.25 11.47
CA CYS A 117 -19.82 0.44 10.49
C CYS A 117 -20.69 0.02 9.31
N THR A 118 -21.65 0.87 8.99
CA THR A 118 -22.58 0.72 7.87
C THR A 118 -22.17 1.66 6.74
N PHE A 119 -22.20 1.17 5.50
CA PHE A 119 -21.94 2.02 4.34
C PHE A 119 -23.13 2.95 4.07
N HIS A 120 -22.93 4.26 4.21
CA HIS A 120 -23.97 5.29 3.96
C HIS A 120 -23.80 6.03 2.62
N GLY A 121 -22.99 5.50 1.69
CA GLY A 121 -22.76 6.12 0.39
C GLY A 121 -23.80 5.76 -0.67
N ARG A 122 -23.69 6.35 -1.86
CA ARG A 122 -24.51 5.93 -3.01
C ARG A 122 -24.16 4.48 -3.40
N HIS A 123 -25.16 3.61 -3.41
CA HIS A 123 -25.05 2.20 -3.84
C HIS A 123 -24.81 2.07 -5.35
N ARG A 124 -23.60 2.39 -5.81
CA ARG A 124 -23.13 2.14 -7.18
C ARG A 124 -22.14 0.99 -7.17
N PHE A 125 -22.64 -0.22 -7.37
CA PHE A 125 -21.81 -1.42 -7.40
C PHE A 125 -21.15 -1.61 -8.77
N ARG A 126 -19.89 -2.05 -8.75
CA ARG A 126 -19.19 -2.60 -9.92
C ARG A 126 -18.88 -4.06 -9.63
N HIS A 127 -18.92 -4.89 -10.67
CA HIS A 127 -18.74 -6.32 -10.54
C HIS A 127 -17.48 -6.74 -11.28
N CYS A 128 -16.68 -7.58 -10.64
CA CYS A 128 -15.53 -8.27 -11.24
C CYS A 128 -15.76 -9.78 -11.05
N GLY A 129 -15.34 -10.59 -12.01
CA GLY A 129 -15.49 -12.04 -11.94
C GLY A 129 -14.33 -12.75 -12.63
N LEU A 130 -13.92 -13.88 -12.09
CA LEU A 130 -12.91 -14.77 -12.64
C LEU A 130 -13.45 -16.20 -12.62
N PHE A 131 -13.47 -16.89 -13.77
CA PHE A 131 -14.10 -18.20 -13.89
C PHE A 131 -13.52 -19.00 -15.05
N GLY A 132 -13.64 -20.33 -15.01
CA GLY A 132 -13.14 -21.20 -16.09
C GLY A 132 -11.62 -21.11 -16.26
N ASP A 133 -11.16 -20.99 -17.51
CA ASP A 133 -9.75 -21.05 -17.91
C ASP A 133 -9.07 -19.69 -18.16
N PRO A 134 -8.69 -19.01 -17.09
CA PRO A 134 -9.55 -18.01 -16.47
C PRO A 134 -10.05 -16.94 -17.46
N HIS A 135 -11.36 -16.89 -17.61
CA HIS A 135 -12.07 -15.74 -18.14
C HIS A 135 -12.23 -14.69 -17.05
N LEU A 136 -11.86 -13.45 -17.37
CA LEU A 136 -11.96 -12.30 -16.51
C LEU A 136 -13.06 -11.37 -17.03
N LYS A 137 -14.03 -11.05 -16.17
CA LYS A 137 -14.91 -9.89 -16.33
C LYS A 137 -14.39 -8.75 -15.46
N THR A 138 -13.96 -7.65 -16.08
CA THR A 138 -13.41 -6.49 -15.36
C THR A 138 -14.52 -5.65 -14.73
N PHE A 139 -14.15 -4.73 -13.82
CA PHE A 139 -15.06 -3.73 -13.26
C PHE A 139 -15.67 -2.76 -14.30
N HIS A 140 -15.15 -2.74 -15.53
CA HIS A 140 -15.67 -1.96 -16.66
C HIS A 140 -16.56 -2.78 -17.59
N ASN A 141 -16.92 -4.01 -17.19
CA ASN A 141 -17.69 -4.98 -17.99
C ASN A 141 -16.97 -5.45 -19.26
N GLU A 142 -15.64 -5.41 -19.28
CA GLU A 142 -14.85 -5.99 -20.35
C GLU A 142 -14.58 -7.47 -20.06
N TYR A 143 -14.50 -8.28 -21.11
CA TYR A 143 -14.24 -9.71 -21.01
C TYR A 143 -12.87 -10.04 -21.63
N GLN A 144 -12.07 -10.80 -20.90
CA GLN A 144 -10.73 -11.21 -21.32
C GLN A 144 -10.56 -12.70 -21.04
N THR A 145 -9.83 -13.40 -21.90
CA THR A 145 -9.37 -14.77 -21.64
C THR A 145 -7.89 -14.72 -21.38
N CYS A 146 -7.48 -15.02 -20.15
CA CYS A 146 -6.13 -14.79 -19.68
C CYS A 146 -5.40 -16.11 -19.51
N ARG A 147 -4.36 -16.36 -20.30
CA ARG A 147 -3.46 -17.49 -20.06
C ARG A 147 -2.37 -17.09 -19.09
N VAL A 148 -2.68 -17.14 -17.79
CA VAL A 148 -1.80 -16.67 -16.72
C VAL A 148 -1.57 -17.77 -15.71
N SER A 149 -0.30 -18.03 -15.37
CA SER A 149 0.11 -19.03 -14.39
C SER A 149 0.78 -18.36 -13.20
N GLY A 150 0.68 -18.96 -12.02
CA GLY A 150 1.20 -18.40 -10.77
C GLY A 150 0.23 -17.43 -10.10
N ALA A 151 0.76 -16.61 -9.19
CA ALA A 151 -0.03 -15.69 -8.38
C ALA A 151 -0.19 -14.31 -9.03
N TRP A 152 -1.42 -13.80 -9.07
CA TRP A 152 -1.78 -12.53 -9.70
C TRP A 152 -2.74 -11.72 -8.83
N PRO A 153 -2.55 -10.39 -8.71
CA PRO A 153 -3.50 -9.53 -8.01
C PRO A 153 -4.71 -9.25 -8.91
N LEU A 154 -5.90 -9.64 -8.45
CA LEU A 154 -7.18 -9.29 -9.09
C LEU A 154 -7.71 -7.93 -8.59
N ILE A 155 -7.51 -7.66 -7.30
CA ILE A 155 -7.82 -6.38 -6.66
C ILE A 155 -6.64 -6.04 -5.75
N ASP A 156 -6.13 -4.81 -5.82
CA ASP A 156 -5.26 -4.26 -4.80
C ASP A 156 -5.55 -2.78 -4.63
N ASN A 157 -6.26 -2.43 -3.55
CA ASN A 157 -6.60 -1.06 -3.20
C ASN A 157 -6.47 -0.86 -1.68
N PRO A 158 -6.68 0.36 -1.14
CA PRO A 158 -6.49 0.61 0.29
C PRO A 158 -7.36 -0.23 1.24
N TYR A 159 -8.47 -0.80 0.77
CA TYR A 159 -9.48 -1.50 1.58
C TYR A 159 -9.44 -3.01 1.42
N LEU A 160 -9.08 -3.49 0.22
CA LEU A 160 -9.17 -4.90 -0.14
C LEU A 160 -8.00 -5.29 -1.03
N ALA A 161 -7.42 -6.46 -0.77
CA ALA A 161 -6.60 -7.17 -1.74
C ALA A 161 -7.22 -8.53 -2.04
N VAL A 162 -7.26 -8.91 -3.32
CA VAL A 162 -7.68 -10.23 -3.79
C VAL A 162 -6.58 -10.74 -4.69
N GLN A 163 -5.95 -11.83 -4.28
CA GLN A 163 -4.94 -12.53 -5.04
C GLN A 163 -5.48 -13.89 -5.47
N VAL A 164 -5.20 -14.27 -6.71
CA VAL A 164 -5.54 -15.57 -7.25
C VAL A 164 -4.27 -16.28 -7.70
N THR A 165 -4.21 -17.59 -7.50
CA THR A 165 -3.18 -18.45 -8.10
C THR A 165 -3.83 -19.30 -9.16
N ASN A 166 -3.23 -19.35 -10.34
CA ASN A 166 -3.70 -20.14 -11.45
C ASN A 166 -2.63 -21.17 -11.83
N ASP A 167 -3.00 -22.45 -11.86
CA ASP A 167 -2.11 -23.54 -12.26
C ASP A 167 -2.64 -24.25 -13.49
N LEU A 168 -1.76 -25.01 -14.15
CA LEU A 168 -2.15 -25.80 -15.32
C LEU A 168 -3.15 -26.87 -14.93
N VAL A 169 -4.22 -26.98 -15.70
CA VAL A 169 -5.26 -28.01 -15.47
C VAL A 169 -4.68 -29.42 -15.65
N LEU A 170 -3.75 -29.58 -16.60
CA LEU A 170 -3.04 -30.83 -16.88
C LEU A 170 -1.59 -30.55 -17.30
N LYS A 171 -0.67 -31.46 -16.98
CA LYS A 171 0.72 -31.40 -17.46
C LYS A 171 0.74 -31.39 -18.99
N GLY A 172 1.33 -30.34 -19.58
CA GLY A 172 1.43 -30.17 -21.04
C GLY A 172 0.26 -29.41 -21.69
N SER A 173 -0.79 -29.06 -20.94
CA SER A 173 -1.89 -28.23 -21.43
C SER A 173 -1.50 -26.74 -21.46
N SER A 174 -2.16 -25.98 -22.33
CA SER A 174 -2.12 -24.52 -22.32
C SER A 174 -3.11 -23.88 -21.35
N ALA A 175 -4.16 -24.61 -20.96
CA ALA A 175 -5.22 -24.11 -20.10
C ALA A 175 -4.78 -24.06 -18.63
N THR A 176 -5.05 -22.94 -17.99
CA THR A 176 -4.85 -22.71 -16.56
C THR A 176 -6.20 -22.59 -15.85
N ALA A 177 -6.29 -22.97 -14.58
CA ALA A 177 -7.47 -22.75 -13.75
C ALA A 177 -7.07 -22.18 -12.38
N THR A 178 -7.98 -21.44 -11.75
CA THR A 178 -7.74 -20.87 -10.41
C THR A 178 -7.72 -21.98 -9.36
N THR A 179 -6.56 -22.15 -8.73
CA THR A 179 -6.31 -23.17 -7.70
C THR A 179 -6.31 -22.60 -6.29
N LYS A 180 -6.11 -21.29 -6.14
CA LYS A 180 -6.15 -20.61 -4.84
C LYS A 180 -6.71 -19.21 -4.96
N VAL A 181 -7.50 -18.80 -3.97
CA VAL A 181 -7.98 -17.43 -3.78
C VAL A 181 -7.61 -16.98 -2.37
N THR A 182 -6.90 -15.86 -2.28
CA THR A 182 -6.57 -15.20 -1.01
C THR A 182 -7.21 -13.81 -0.99
N ILE A 183 -8.06 -13.53 -0.01
CA ILE A 183 -8.72 -12.24 0.18
C ILE A 183 -8.22 -11.62 1.48
N ILE A 184 -7.71 -10.40 1.41
CA ILE A 184 -7.25 -9.63 2.56
C ILE A 184 -8.14 -8.40 2.71
N ILE A 185 -8.93 -8.39 3.78
CA ILE A 185 -9.73 -7.25 4.20
C ILE A 185 -8.82 -6.37 5.06
N LYS A 186 -8.42 -5.21 4.52
CA LYS A 186 -7.41 -4.35 5.14
C LYS A 186 -8.04 -3.52 6.25
N GLY A 187 -7.83 -3.91 7.51
CA GLY A 187 -8.36 -3.21 8.68
C GLY A 187 -7.78 -1.80 8.88
N ARG A 188 -6.65 -1.48 8.26
CA ARG A 188 -5.97 -0.18 8.45
C ARG A 188 -6.70 1.01 7.83
N SER A 189 -7.69 0.77 6.97
CA SER A 189 -8.43 1.82 6.26
C SER A 189 -9.82 2.09 6.85
N THR A 190 -10.22 1.38 7.90
CA THR A 190 -11.54 1.53 8.52
C THR A 190 -11.52 1.12 10.00
N PRO A 191 -12.23 1.81 10.91
CA PRO A 191 -12.37 1.34 12.30
C PRO A 191 -13.28 0.11 12.45
N CYS A 192 -13.78 -0.43 11.33
CA CYS A 192 -14.86 -1.41 11.31
C CYS A 192 -14.43 -2.86 11.23
N THR A 193 -13.13 -3.15 11.23
CA THR A 193 -12.60 -4.51 11.26
C THR A 193 -11.12 -4.47 11.59
N THR A 194 -10.60 -5.51 12.26
CA THR A 194 -9.16 -5.78 12.19
C THR A 194 -8.82 -6.35 10.83
N GLU A 195 -7.53 -6.39 10.46
CA GLU A 195 -7.14 -7.06 9.22
C GLU A 195 -7.54 -8.53 9.28
N LYS A 196 -8.17 -9.02 8.21
CA LYS A 196 -8.63 -10.41 8.09
C LYS A 196 -8.20 -10.99 6.76
N THR A 197 -7.73 -12.22 6.80
CA THR A 197 -7.30 -12.96 5.62
C THR A 197 -8.14 -14.21 5.48
N TYR A 198 -8.78 -14.36 4.33
CA TYR A 198 -9.46 -15.57 3.89
C TYR A 198 -8.60 -16.25 2.82
N GLU A 199 -8.46 -17.57 2.91
CA GLU A 199 -7.77 -18.35 1.89
C GLU A 199 -8.60 -19.60 1.57
N ALA A 200 -8.77 -19.89 0.29
CA ALA A 200 -9.42 -21.08 -0.20
C ALA A 200 -8.58 -21.70 -1.31
N THR A 201 -8.42 -23.02 -1.30
CA THR A 201 -7.70 -23.79 -2.30
C THR A 201 -8.61 -24.81 -2.96
N ALA A 202 -8.28 -25.23 -4.18
CA ALA A 202 -9.09 -26.16 -4.97
C ALA A 202 -9.02 -27.62 -4.45
N ASP A 203 -8.01 -27.95 -3.66
CA ASP A 203 -7.77 -29.28 -3.10
C ASP A 203 -8.43 -29.51 -1.73
N ALA A 204 -9.12 -28.50 -1.18
CA ALA A 204 -9.79 -28.56 0.11
C ALA A 204 -11.23 -28.00 0.04
N PRO A 205 -12.12 -28.40 0.97
CA PRO A 205 -13.42 -27.74 1.13
C PRO A 205 -13.26 -26.24 1.41
N LEU A 206 -14.19 -25.43 0.91
CA LEU A 206 -14.18 -23.97 1.15
C LEU A 206 -14.29 -23.67 2.64
N PRO A 207 -13.33 -22.95 3.25
CA PRO A 207 -13.40 -22.61 4.65
C PRO A 207 -14.57 -21.68 4.94
N SER A 208 -15.16 -21.84 6.14
CA SER A 208 -16.15 -20.92 6.71
C SER A 208 -15.53 -19.88 7.66
N THR A 209 -14.20 -19.88 7.78
CA THR A 209 -13.44 -19.00 8.68
C THR A 209 -12.30 -18.32 7.94
N PHE A 210 -11.84 -17.21 8.49
CA PHE A 210 -10.54 -16.63 8.20
C PHE A 210 -9.42 -17.56 8.66
N ILE A 211 -8.19 -17.28 8.24
CA ILE A 211 -7.00 -18.08 8.60
C ILE A 211 -6.71 -18.09 10.12
N ASP A 212 -7.24 -17.11 10.86
CA ASP A 212 -7.12 -17.02 12.32
C ASP A 212 -8.26 -17.77 13.05
N GLY A 213 -9.11 -18.50 12.32
CA GLY A 213 -10.23 -19.28 12.85
C GLY A 213 -11.48 -18.45 13.19
N SER A 214 -11.42 -17.12 13.10
CA SER A 214 -12.61 -16.29 13.27
C SER A 214 -13.49 -16.30 12.01
N TYR A 215 -14.78 -16.04 12.15
CA TYR A 215 -15.72 -15.90 11.02
C TYR A 215 -16.42 -14.53 10.98
N ARG A 216 -16.09 -13.67 11.95
CA ARG A 216 -16.63 -12.31 12.13
C ARG A 216 -15.53 -11.36 12.60
N SER A 217 -15.64 -10.08 12.26
CA SER A 217 -14.73 -9.03 12.73
C SER A 217 -15.39 -7.66 12.78
N GLY A 218 -14.94 -6.86 13.74
CA GLY A 218 -15.37 -5.47 13.90
C GLY A 218 -16.65 -5.28 14.72
N PRO A 219 -17.00 -4.02 15.05
CA PRO A 219 -18.27 -3.66 15.67
C PRO A 219 -19.44 -4.08 14.78
N GLU A 220 -20.54 -4.52 15.41
CA GLU A 220 -21.79 -4.89 14.73
C GLU A 220 -21.61 -5.91 13.59
N ASP A 221 -20.60 -6.79 13.69
CA ASP A 221 -20.30 -7.76 12.65
C ASP A 221 -20.04 -7.11 11.26
N GLY A 222 -19.30 -5.98 11.25
CA GLY A 222 -19.00 -5.25 10.01
C GLY A 222 -18.33 -6.08 8.90
N VAL A 223 -17.70 -7.20 9.25
CA VAL A 223 -17.18 -8.21 8.32
C VAL A 223 -17.58 -9.60 8.82
N VAL A 224 -18.21 -10.40 7.95
CA VAL A 224 -18.65 -11.77 8.25
C VAL A 224 -18.40 -12.70 7.07
N ILE A 225 -17.98 -13.92 7.36
CA ILE A 225 -18.11 -15.05 6.45
C ILE A 225 -19.42 -15.77 6.79
N ALA A 226 -20.43 -15.59 5.95
CA ALA A 226 -21.70 -16.29 6.08
C ALA A 226 -21.62 -17.62 5.33
N THR A 227 -21.82 -18.73 6.02
CA THR A 227 -22.17 -20.00 5.39
C THR A 227 -23.62 -19.92 4.94
N GLY A 228 -23.94 -20.33 3.71
CA GLY A 228 -25.28 -20.23 3.11
C GLY A 228 -26.35 -21.13 3.75
N ALA A 229 -26.56 -21.04 5.06
CA ALA A 229 -27.54 -21.76 5.84
C ALA A 229 -28.25 -20.80 6.81
N GLU A 230 -28.93 -19.79 6.28
CA GLU A 230 -30.01 -19.06 6.97
C GLU A 230 -30.81 -18.26 5.93
N THR A 231 -31.71 -18.98 5.27
CA THR A 231 -32.95 -18.45 4.66
C THR A 231 -34.09 -19.35 5.06
#